data_AF-V9G927-F1
#
_entry.id   AF-V9G927-F1
#
_cell.length_a   1.000
_cell.length_b   1.000
_cell.length_c   1.000
_cell.angle_alpha   90.00
_cell.angle_beta   90.00
_cell.angle_gamma   90.00
#
_symmetry.space_group_name_H-M   'P 1'
#
loop_
_entity.id
_entity.type
_entity.pdbx_description
1 polymer ?
#
loop_
_entity_poly.entity_id
_entity_poly.type
_entity_poly.pdbx_seq_one_letter_code
_entity_poly.pdbx_strand_id
1 'polypeptide(L)'
;MMNSRGSDGLRLIPTKALKPGMVLGKKIYNSDGLILLADGVKLTDALIRRLGGLELGYVYIEDALTDDINVPELLSEETRLGAIRSIRTSFKNLESKPELRGSFHHLGKTFSGMMESIIDEISDHEQTMVLLTDMNTNDYNLYRHSLNVCLYSIVLGVSYGYNREELRHLGLGALLHDIGKTRISQKLLHYPGRLTDEEFREIQKHAEYGFQILKDEPNIPLLSAHCALSHHERLDGSGYPRGLKGRKYLSTPSGSRLRTRMTQ
;
A
#
# COMPACT_ATOMS: atom_id res chain seq x y z
N MET A 1 4.31 30.97 22.36
CA MET A 1 3.43 30.03 23.08
C MET A 1 2.65 29.24 22.05
N MET A 2 3.18 28.10 21.61
CA MET A 2 2.45 27.16 20.75
C MET A 2 1.68 26.23 21.68
N ASN A 3 0.35 26.31 21.60
CA ASN A 3 -0.56 25.47 22.37
C ASN A 3 -0.41 24.03 21.88
N SER A 4 0.25 23.18 22.66
CA SER A 4 0.11 21.74 22.57
C SER A 4 -1.31 21.40 23.03
N ARG A 5 -2.24 21.23 22.08
CA ARG A 5 -3.57 20.68 22.41
C ARG A 5 -3.37 19.22 22.81
N GLY A 6 -3.99 18.86 23.93
CA GLY A 6 -3.92 17.54 24.55
C GLY A 6 -4.43 16.46 23.61
N SER A 7 -4.11 15.21 23.94
CA SER A 7 -4.60 14.03 23.25
C SER A 7 -6.12 13.93 23.41
N ASP A 8 -6.85 14.52 22.46
CA ASP A 8 -8.29 14.32 22.33
C ASP A 8 -8.52 12.90 21.82
N GLY A 9 -9.31 12.13 22.56
CA GLY A 9 -9.60 10.74 22.30
C GLY A 9 -10.18 10.53 20.93
N LEU A 10 -9.84 9.41 20.30
CA LEU A 10 -10.29 9.09 18.95
C LEU A 10 -11.31 7.97 18.95
N ARG A 11 -12.38 8.15 18.18
CA ARG A 11 -13.34 7.09 17.87
C ARG A 11 -13.50 6.93 16.37
N LEU A 12 -13.30 5.72 15.88
CA LEU A 12 -13.54 5.34 14.49
C LEU A 12 -15.05 5.11 14.29
N ILE A 13 -15.68 5.86 13.37
CA ILE A 13 -17.09 5.66 13.02
C ILE A 13 -17.28 5.53 11.50
N PRO A 14 -18.31 4.79 11.03
CA PRO A 14 -18.65 4.76 9.62
C PRO A 14 -18.98 6.17 9.10
N THR A 15 -18.54 6.52 7.89
CA THR A 15 -18.84 7.84 7.27
C THR A 15 -20.35 8.08 7.17
N LYS A 16 -21.14 7.02 7.02
CA LYS A 16 -22.62 7.07 6.99
C LYS A 16 -23.26 7.46 8.34
N ALA A 17 -22.51 7.34 9.44
CA ALA A 17 -22.96 7.67 10.79
C ALA A 17 -22.56 9.09 11.23
N LEU A 18 -21.88 9.86 10.36
CA LEU A 18 -21.47 11.23 10.65
C LEU A 18 -22.68 12.14 10.88
N LYS A 19 -22.58 13.00 11.89
CA LYS A 19 -23.59 14.01 12.21
C LYS A 19 -22.96 15.41 12.25
N PRO A 20 -23.70 16.45 11.83
CA PRO A 20 -23.23 17.82 11.97
C PRO A 20 -22.83 18.10 13.42
N GLY A 21 -21.70 18.76 13.59
CA GLY A 21 -21.16 19.12 14.90
C GLY A 21 -20.13 18.15 15.48
N MET A 22 -19.99 16.94 14.93
CA MET A 22 -18.83 16.07 15.19
C MET A 22 -17.52 16.75 14.78
N VAL A 23 -16.42 16.49 15.48
CA VAL A 23 -15.11 17.08 15.18
C VAL A 23 -14.18 16.02 14.62
N LEU A 24 -13.56 16.28 13.48
CA LEU A 24 -12.68 15.34 12.83
C LEU A 24 -11.41 15.12 13.65
N GLY A 25 -11.13 13.89 14.08
CA GLY A 25 -9.97 13.56 14.90
C GLY A 25 -8.69 13.26 14.12
N LYS A 26 -8.77 12.93 12.82
CA LYS A 26 -7.60 12.76 11.94
C LYS A 26 -7.81 13.44 10.58
N LYS A 27 -6.72 13.98 10.02
CA LYS A 27 -6.72 14.61 8.68
C LYS A 27 -7.26 13.65 7.62
N ILE A 28 -8.04 14.19 6.70
CA ILE A 28 -8.46 13.48 5.49
C ILE A 28 -7.67 14.04 4.32
N TYR A 29 -7.07 13.14 3.56
CA TYR A 29 -6.28 13.47 2.38
C TYR A 29 -7.03 13.09 1.11
N ASN A 30 -6.82 13.83 0.03
CA ASN A 30 -7.26 13.42 -1.29
C ASN A 30 -6.32 12.35 -1.89
N SER A 31 -6.64 11.91 -3.10
CA SER A 31 -5.84 10.96 -3.88
C SER A 31 -4.41 11.44 -4.20
N ASP A 32 -4.16 12.74 -4.09
CA ASP A 32 -2.86 13.37 -4.32
C ASP A 32 -2.02 13.54 -3.04
N GLY A 33 -2.54 13.10 -1.88
CA GLY A 33 -1.88 13.28 -0.58
C GLY A 33 -1.96 14.71 -0.05
N LEU A 34 -2.81 15.56 -0.64
CA LEU A 34 -3.09 16.89 -0.12
C LEU A 34 -4.20 16.81 0.93
N ILE A 35 -4.09 17.63 1.97
CA ILE A 35 -5.11 17.72 3.01
C ILE A 35 -6.40 18.25 2.38
N LEU A 36 -7.43 17.43 2.40
CA LEU A 36 -8.79 17.78 2.00
C LEU A 36 -9.57 18.33 3.20
N LEU A 37 -9.33 17.78 4.39
CA LEU A 37 -9.89 18.26 5.65
C LEU A 37 -8.84 18.10 6.76
N ALA A 38 -8.58 19.16 7.52
CA ALA A 38 -7.69 19.10 8.67
C ALA A 38 -8.39 18.43 9.87
N ASP A 39 -7.61 17.86 10.78
CA ASP A 39 -8.08 17.49 12.13
C ASP A 39 -8.55 18.74 12.90
N GLY A 40 -9.40 18.54 13.90
CA GLY A 40 -10.07 19.61 14.65
C GLY A 40 -11.19 20.32 13.88
N VAL A 41 -11.50 19.91 12.65
CA VAL A 41 -12.58 20.51 11.86
C VAL A 41 -13.94 20.01 12.32
N LYS A 42 -14.80 20.93 12.73
CA LYS A 42 -16.21 20.65 13.01
C LYS A 42 -16.98 20.37 11.71
N LEU A 43 -17.54 19.17 11.60
CA LEU A 43 -18.24 18.69 10.42
C LEU A 43 -19.59 19.42 10.26
N THR A 44 -19.81 20.01 9.09
CA THR A 44 -21.09 20.59 8.68
C THR A 44 -21.83 19.63 7.76
N ASP A 45 -23.13 19.83 7.54
CA ASP A 45 -23.90 19.05 6.57
C ASP A 45 -23.27 19.04 5.16
N ALA A 46 -22.68 20.16 4.74
CA ALA A 46 -22.00 20.27 3.45
C ALA A 46 -20.72 19.43 3.40
N LEU A 47 -19.95 19.40 4.49
CA LEU A 47 -18.76 18.56 4.61
C LEU A 47 -19.14 17.07 4.63
N ILE A 48 -20.15 16.69 5.40
CA ILE A 48 -20.62 15.29 5.48
C ILE A 48 -21.08 14.79 4.11
N ARG A 49 -21.84 15.59 3.35
CA ARG A 49 -22.22 15.25 1.97
C ARG A 49 -21.02 15.04 1.06
N ARG A 50 -19.99 15.90 1.16
CA ARG A 50 -18.75 15.75 0.40
C ARG A 50 -18.00 14.48 0.79
N LEU A 51 -17.88 14.19 2.09
CA LEU A 51 -17.23 12.97 2.59
C LEU A 51 -17.96 11.71 2.14
N GLY A 52 -19.30 11.72 2.10
CA GLY A 52 -20.11 10.62 1.57
C GLY A 52 -19.88 10.35 0.09
N GLY A 53 -19.44 11.35 -0.68
CA GLY A 53 -19.03 11.19 -2.08
C GLY A 53 -17.59 10.71 -2.28
N LEU A 54 -16.76 10.67 -1.22
CA LEU A 54 -15.35 10.28 -1.30
C LEU A 54 -15.11 8.77 -1.10
N GLU A 55 -16.16 7.95 -1.19
CA GLU A 55 -16.12 6.50 -0.93
C GLU A 55 -15.45 6.13 0.42
N LEU A 56 -15.26 7.06 1.36
CA LEU A 56 -14.62 6.75 2.64
C LEU A 56 -15.54 5.84 3.46
N GLY A 57 -15.05 4.67 3.87
CA GLY A 57 -15.79 3.75 4.72
C GLY A 57 -15.96 4.28 6.15
N TYR A 58 -14.85 4.71 6.75
CA TYR A 58 -14.78 5.16 8.14
C TYR A 58 -13.91 6.42 8.29
N VAL A 59 -14.15 7.17 9.36
CA VAL A 59 -13.38 8.36 9.75
C VAL A 59 -13.20 8.41 11.27
N TYR A 60 -12.09 9.00 11.72
CA TYR A 60 -11.83 9.24 13.14
C TYR A 60 -12.45 10.56 13.58
N ILE A 61 -13.15 10.54 14.71
CA ILE A 61 -13.80 11.69 15.34
C ILE A 61 -13.21 11.87 16.73
N GLU A 62 -13.10 13.11 17.20
CA GLU A 62 -12.81 13.39 18.60
C GLU A 62 -13.94 12.84 19.49
N ASP A 63 -13.55 12.13 20.54
CA ASP A 63 -14.42 11.54 21.55
C ASP A 63 -13.71 11.56 22.92
N ALA A 64 -14.22 12.40 23.82
CA ALA A 64 -13.67 12.58 25.16
C ALA A 64 -13.66 11.29 26.01
N LEU A 65 -14.43 10.27 25.61
CA LEU A 65 -14.48 8.98 26.29
C LEU A 65 -13.33 8.04 25.91
N THR A 66 -12.49 8.42 24.94
CA THR A 66 -11.34 7.62 24.49
C THR A 66 -10.03 8.40 24.57
N ASP A 67 -9.98 9.46 25.41
CA ASP A 67 -8.79 10.31 25.63
C ASP A 67 -7.56 9.51 26.10
N ASP A 68 -7.79 8.35 26.71
CA ASP A 68 -6.77 7.40 27.17
C ASP A 68 -6.30 6.41 26.09
N ILE A 69 -7.00 6.33 24.95
CA ILE A 69 -6.69 5.40 23.86
C ILE A 69 -5.83 6.11 22.81
N ASN A 70 -4.53 5.82 22.84
CA ASN A 70 -3.60 6.26 21.80
C ASN A 70 -3.49 5.17 20.72
N VAL A 71 -3.81 5.49 19.46
CA VAL A 71 -3.68 4.55 18.34
C VAL A 71 -2.26 4.71 17.77
N PRO A 72 -1.34 3.76 18.01
CA PRO A 72 0.02 3.87 17.51
C PRO A 72 0.02 3.85 15.97
N GLU A 73 0.76 4.77 15.37
CA GLU A 73 0.97 4.81 13.93
C GLU A 73 2.26 4.06 13.59
N LEU A 74 2.23 3.25 12.51
CA LEU A 74 3.41 2.50 12.05
C LEU A 74 4.46 3.40 11.39
N LEU A 75 4.00 4.48 10.77
CA LEU A 75 4.82 5.46 10.08
C LEU A 75 4.41 6.83 10.55
N SER A 76 5.41 7.68 10.76
CA SER A 76 5.25 9.12 10.82
C SER A 76 4.55 9.64 9.56
N GLU A 77 3.78 10.71 9.74
CA GLU A 77 3.11 11.38 8.63
C GLU A 77 4.10 11.83 7.53
N GLU A 78 5.33 12.21 7.90
CA GLU A 78 6.38 12.58 6.96
C GLU A 78 6.74 11.40 6.04
N THR A 79 7.07 10.25 6.61
CA THR A 79 7.44 9.05 5.84
C THR A 79 6.28 8.52 5.02
N ARG A 80 5.06 8.52 5.57
CA ARG A 80 3.86 8.10 4.83
C ARG A 80 3.61 8.98 3.61
N LEU A 81 3.66 10.30 3.76
CA LEU A 81 3.43 11.25 2.66
C LEU A 81 4.59 11.21 1.65
N GLY A 82 5.83 11.07 2.12
CA GLY A 82 7.01 10.89 1.28
C GLY A 82 6.94 9.62 0.42
N ALA A 83 6.48 8.51 1.01
CA ALA A 83 6.26 7.24 0.32
C ALA A 83 5.21 7.38 -0.77
N ILE A 84 3.99 7.86 -0.43
CA ILE A 84 2.90 8.06 -1.39
C ILE A 84 3.34 8.96 -2.56
N ARG A 85 4.05 10.06 -2.26
CA ARG A 85 4.53 10.99 -3.30
C ARG A 85 5.49 10.32 -4.28
N SER A 86 6.42 9.52 -3.77
CA SER A 86 7.43 8.86 -4.59
C SER A 86 6.82 7.72 -5.42
N ILE A 87 5.91 6.93 -4.84
CA ILE A 87 5.13 5.92 -5.58
C ILE A 87 4.38 6.59 -6.73
N ARG A 88 3.62 7.65 -6.44
CA ARG A 88 2.84 8.39 -7.44
C ARG A 88 3.72 8.92 -8.57
N THR A 89 4.83 9.56 -8.22
CA THR A 89 5.74 10.18 -9.20
C THR A 89 6.34 9.12 -10.11
N SER A 90 6.81 8.01 -9.54
CA SER A 90 7.37 6.89 -10.29
C SER A 90 6.35 6.25 -11.23
N PHE A 91 5.14 5.98 -10.76
CA PHE A 91 4.08 5.36 -11.57
C PHE A 91 3.62 6.27 -12.71
N LYS A 92 3.39 7.56 -12.45
CA LYS A 92 3.01 8.54 -13.49
C LYS A 92 4.11 8.73 -14.55
N ASN A 93 5.37 8.71 -14.13
CA ASN A 93 6.51 8.79 -15.06
C ASN A 93 6.57 7.57 -15.97
N LEU A 94 6.23 6.38 -15.45
CA LEU A 94 6.15 5.16 -16.25
C LEU A 94 4.98 5.19 -17.24
N GLU A 95 3.80 5.66 -16.81
CA GLU A 95 2.63 5.80 -17.67
C GLU A 95 2.87 6.75 -18.85
N SER A 96 3.54 7.88 -18.62
CA SER A 96 3.76 8.91 -19.64
C SER A 96 4.86 8.58 -20.67
N LYS A 97 5.71 7.57 -20.41
CA LYS A 97 6.86 7.25 -21.27
C LYS A 97 7.01 5.75 -21.54
N PRO A 98 6.12 5.12 -22.34
CA PRO A 98 6.15 3.67 -22.58
C PRO A 98 7.40 3.14 -23.28
N GLU A 99 7.97 3.98 -24.16
CA GLU A 99 9.02 3.61 -25.13
C GLU A 99 10.44 3.53 -24.49
N LEU A 100 10.66 4.16 -23.34
CA LEU A 100 12.02 4.42 -22.82
C LEU A 100 12.48 3.34 -21.83
N ARG A 101 12.72 2.12 -22.31
CA ARG A 101 13.26 1.00 -21.50
C ARG A 101 14.57 1.30 -20.73
N GLY A 102 15.30 2.36 -21.07
CA GLY A 102 16.58 2.75 -20.42
C GLY A 102 16.56 3.99 -19.53
N SER A 103 15.45 4.76 -19.44
CA SER A 103 15.39 5.97 -18.59
C SER A 103 14.85 5.72 -17.18
N PHE A 104 14.58 4.47 -16.81
CA PHE A 104 13.96 4.11 -15.54
C PHE A 104 14.92 3.67 -14.43
N HIS A 105 16.25 3.69 -14.69
CA HIS A 105 17.35 3.26 -13.79
C HIS A 105 17.48 4.01 -12.43
N HIS A 106 16.41 4.65 -11.98
CA HIS A 106 16.32 5.38 -10.72
C HIS A 106 15.18 4.87 -9.83
N LEU A 107 14.36 3.92 -10.29
CA LEU A 107 13.29 3.35 -9.47
C LEU A 107 13.90 2.63 -8.27
N GLY A 108 14.89 1.77 -8.51
CA GLY A 108 15.53 1.01 -7.43
C GLY A 108 16.18 1.90 -6.38
N LYS A 109 16.87 2.98 -6.80
CA LYS A 109 17.48 3.94 -5.86
C LYS A 109 16.43 4.70 -5.06
N THR A 110 15.37 5.18 -5.71
CA THR A 110 14.30 5.95 -5.07
C THR A 110 13.58 5.11 -4.02
N PHE A 111 13.22 3.87 -4.37
CA PHE A 111 12.49 3.00 -3.46
C PHE A 111 13.38 2.35 -2.41
N SER A 112 14.67 2.15 -2.65
CA SER A 112 15.58 1.63 -1.62
C SER A 112 15.68 2.60 -0.44
N GLY A 113 15.91 3.90 -0.69
CA GLY A 113 15.99 4.89 0.39
C GLY A 113 14.68 5.00 1.19
N MET A 114 13.54 4.99 0.49
CA MET A 114 12.22 4.95 1.15
C MET A 114 12.05 3.68 1.99
N MET A 115 12.47 2.53 1.47
CA MET A 115 12.31 1.24 2.15
C MET A 115 13.12 1.20 3.45
N GLU A 116 14.33 1.75 3.45
CA GLU A 116 15.12 1.87 4.68
C GLU A 116 14.39 2.69 5.75
N SER A 117 13.85 3.87 5.39
CA SER A 117 13.07 4.70 6.34
C SER A 117 11.84 3.96 6.89
N ILE A 118 11.11 3.24 6.03
CA ILE A 118 9.95 2.44 6.45
C ILE A 118 10.36 1.32 7.40
N ILE A 119 11.44 0.60 7.09
CA ILE A 119 11.90 -0.52 7.92
C ILE A 119 12.42 -0.02 9.26
N ASP A 120 13.11 1.12 9.30
CA ASP A 120 13.57 1.74 10.55
C ASP A 120 12.40 2.06 11.49
N GLU A 121 11.37 2.77 11.00
CA GLU A 121 10.21 3.13 11.82
C GLU A 121 9.41 1.91 12.28
N ILE A 122 9.27 0.88 11.45
CA ILE A 122 8.55 -0.35 11.84
C ILE A 122 9.38 -1.15 12.86
N SER A 123 10.70 -1.23 12.69
CA SER A 123 11.57 -2.02 13.57
C SER A 123 11.68 -1.38 14.95
N ASP A 124 11.55 -0.06 15.04
CA ASP A 124 11.53 0.69 16.30
C ASP A 124 10.23 0.51 17.10
N HIS A 125 9.23 -0.19 16.55
CA HIS A 125 7.94 -0.40 17.19
C HIS A 125 7.68 -1.89 17.51
N GLU A 126 8.27 -2.34 18.62
CA GLU A 126 8.28 -3.72 19.13
C GLU A 126 6.88 -4.33 19.38
N GLN A 127 5.80 -3.53 19.35
CA GLN A 127 4.45 -3.92 19.79
C GLN A 127 3.34 -3.82 18.72
N THR A 128 3.64 -3.54 17.45
CA THR A 128 2.58 -3.07 16.53
C THR A 128 1.84 -4.19 15.79
N MET A 129 1.01 -4.94 16.53
CA MET A 129 -0.10 -5.75 15.99
C MET A 129 -1.37 -4.93 15.70
N VAL A 130 -1.26 -3.58 15.61
CA VAL A 130 -2.40 -2.67 15.35
C VAL A 130 -2.61 -2.42 13.84
N LEU A 131 -2.13 -3.36 13.01
CA LEU A 131 -2.24 -3.35 11.55
C LEU A 131 -3.70 -3.23 11.05
N LEU A 132 -4.65 -3.62 11.90
CA LEU A 132 -6.08 -3.73 11.57
C LEU A 132 -6.80 -2.37 11.58
N THR A 133 -6.27 -1.33 12.23
CA THR A 133 -6.99 -0.04 12.37
C THR A 133 -6.68 0.96 11.24
N ASP A 134 -5.59 0.75 10.51
CA ASP A 134 -5.28 1.45 9.25
C ASP A 134 -5.99 0.78 8.05
N MET A 135 -6.80 -0.26 8.29
CA MET A 135 -7.75 -0.82 7.32
C MET A 135 -8.90 0.16 7.05
N ASN A 136 -8.60 1.39 6.61
CA ASN A 136 -9.64 2.21 6.01
C ASN A 136 -9.98 1.58 4.65
N THR A 137 -10.88 0.61 4.72
CA THR A 137 -11.47 -0.15 3.64
C THR A 137 -12.31 0.80 2.79
N ASN A 138 -11.62 1.54 1.92
CA ASN A 138 -12.03 1.99 0.59
C ASN A 138 -10.92 2.83 -0.06
N ASP A 139 -9.66 2.41 0.10
CA ASP A 139 -8.53 3.03 -0.61
C ASP A 139 -8.54 2.60 -2.09
N TYR A 140 -9.43 3.18 -2.89
CA TYR A 140 -9.44 3.08 -4.36
C TYR A 140 -8.22 3.75 -5.01
N ASN A 141 -7.33 4.35 -4.20
CA ASN A 141 -6.09 4.91 -4.68
C ASN A 141 -5.00 3.83 -4.74
N LEU A 142 -4.63 3.44 -5.97
CA LEU A 142 -3.56 2.50 -6.29
C LEU A 142 -2.28 2.70 -5.46
N TYR A 143 -1.90 3.94 -5.16
CA TYR A 143 -0.65 4.26 -4.46
C TYR A 143 -0.74 3.97 -2.96
N ARG A 144 -1.89 4.27 -2.34
CA ARG A 144 -2.15 3.94 -0.93
C ARG A 144 -2.28 2.43 -0.74
N HIS A 145 -2.99 1.77 -1.67
CA HIS A 145 -3.06 0.31 -1.69
C HIS A 145 -1.67 -0.32 -1.73
N SER A 146 -0.81 0.14 -2.64
CA SER A 146 0.57 -0.35 -2.76
C SER A 146 1.38 -0.15 -1.48
N LEU A 147 1.25 1.02 -0.84
CA LEU A 147 1.92 1.28 0.45
C LEU A 147 1.37 0.36 1.54
N ASN A 148 0.06 0.23 1.69
CA ASN A 148 -0.54 -0.61 2.73
C ASN A 148 -0.11 -2.09 2.58
N VAL A 149 -0.15 -2.64 1.36
CA VAL A 149 0.33 -4.00 1.08
C VAL A 149 1.82 -4.15 1.44
N CYS A 150 2.64 -3.13 1.16
CA CYS A 150 4.04 -3.10 1.58
C CYS A 150 4.20 -3.16 3.11
N LEU A 151 3.52 -2.27 3.85
CA LEU A 151 3.60 -2.23 5.32
C LEU A 151 3.14 -3.55 5.93
N TYR A 152 2.05 -4.13 5.43
CA TYR A 152 1.56 -5.41 5.91
C TYR A 152 2.55 -6.54 5.67
N SER A 153 3.18 -6.55 4.50
CA SER A 153 4.18 -7.56 4.16
C SER A 153 5.41 -7.43 5.05
N ILE A 154 5.88 -6.20 5.33
CA ILE A 154 7.02 -5.96 6.22
C ILE A 154 6.69 -6.40 7.65
N VAL A 155 5.54 -6.02 8.20
CA VAL A 155 5.16 -6.42 9.58
C VAL A 155 5.03 -7.94 9.69
N LEU A 156 4.45 -8.61 8.69
CA LEU A 156 4.42 -10.07 8.64
C LEU A 156 5.86 -10.64 8.58
N GLY A 157 6.73 -10.07 7.74
CA GLY A 157 8.13 -10.47 7.67
C GLY A 157 8.85 -10.34 9.01
N VAL A 158 8.66 -9.23 9.72
CA VAL A 158 9.23 -8.99 11.06
C VAL A 158 8.72 -10.06 12.03
N SER A 159 7.42 -10.33 12.04
CA SER A 159 6.82 -11.37 12.89
C SER A 159 7.34 -12.77 12.57
N TYR A 160 7.71 -13.04 11.31
CA TYR A 160 8.35 -14.30 10.88
C TYR A 160 9.86 -14.35 11.15
N GLY A 161 10.47 -13.27 11.64
CA GLY A 161 11.90 -13.18 11.93
C GLY A 161 12.78 -12.94 10.70
N TYR A 162 12.24 -12.31 9.65
CA TYR A 162 13.02 -11.93 8.48
C TYR A 162 14.07 -10.88 8.85
N ASN A 163 15.26 -11.03 8.30
CA ASN A 163 16.31 -10.03 8.46
C ASN A 163 16.05 -8.80 7.59
N ARG A 164 16.81 -7.72 7.81
CA ARG A 164 16.63 -6.43 7.13
C ARG A 164 16.65 -6.53 5.59
N GLU A 165 17.56 -7.32 5.02
CA GLU A 165 17.63 -7.52 3.56
C GLU A 165 16.41 -8.29 3.02
N GLU A 166 15.93 -9.29 3.76
CA GLU A 166 14.71 -10.03 3.42
C GLU A 166 13.47 -9.12 3.49
N LEU A 167 13.37 -8.27 4.51
CA LEU A 167 12.31 -7.26 4.64
C LEU A 167 12.37 -6.26 3.48
N ARG A 168 13.57 -5.81 3.09
CA ARG A 168 13.76 -4.92 1.94
C ARG A 168 13.27 -5.57 0.65
N HIS A 169 13.60 -6.83 0.42
CA HIS A 169 13.15 -7.57 -0.77
C HIS A 169 11.62 -7.75 -0.79
N LEU A 170 11.05 -8.15 0.34
CA LEU A 170 9.62 -8.37 0.52
C LEU A 170 8.84 -7.06 0.35
N GLY A 171 9.28 -6.00 1.03
CA GLY A 171 8.69 -4.66 0.96
C GLY A 171 8.73 -4.08 -0.45
N LEU A 172 9.87 -4.15 -1.15
CA LEU A 172 9.98 -3.69 -2.54
C LEU A 172 9.05 -4.48 -3.48
N GLY A 173 8.98 -5.81 -3.31
CA GLY A 173 8.11 -6.66 -4.10
C GLY A 173 6.63 -6.36 -3.87
N ALA A 174 6.24 -6.14 -2.61
CA ALA A 174 4.89 -5.78 -2.20
C ALA A 174 4.51 -4.36 -2.66
N LEU A 175 5.42 -3.39 -2.58
CA LEU A 175 5.18 -2.01 -3.00
C LEU A 175 4.99 -1.89 -4.51
N LEU A 176 5.72 -2.69 -5.29
CA LEU A 176 5.77 -2.60 -6.75
C LEU A 176 4.95 -3.69 -7.46
N HIS A 177 4.19 -4.50 -6.72
CA HIS A 177 3.48 -5.65 -7.28
C HIS A 177 2.58 -5.29 -8.47
N ASP A 178 1.95 -4.12 -8.39
CA ASP A 178 0.97 -3.62 -9.34
C ASP A 178 1.55 -2.63 -10.38
N ILE A 179 2.87 -2.43 -10.42
CA ILE A 179 3.51 -1.42 -11.30
C ILE A 179 3.21 -1.64 -12.78
N GLY A 180 2.91 -2.87 -13.19
CA GLY A 180 2.52 -3.18 -14.57
C GLY A 180 1.18 -2.60 -15.00
N LYS A 181 0.33 -2.13 -14.06
CA LYS A 181 -0.91 -1.40 -14.40
C LYS A 181 -0.62 -0.11 -15.18
N THR A 182 0.59 0.45 -15.05
CA THR A 182 1.07 1.58 -15.86
C THR A 182 1.18 1.28 -17.37
N ARG A 183 1.03 0.01 -17.77
CA ARG A 183 1.00 -0.47 -19.16
C ARG A 183 -0.40 -0.86 -19.63
N ILE A 184 -1.42 -0.75 -18.77
CA ILE A 184 -2.82 -1.04 -19.10
C ILE A 184 -3.54 0.26 -19.42
N SER A 185 -4.47 0.22 -20.37
CA SER A 185 -5.28 1.39 -20.73
C SER A 185 -6.08 1.90 -19.52
N GLN A 186 -6.00 3.20 -19.25
CA GLN A 186 -6.75 3.85 -18.17
C GLN A 186 -8.26 3.68 -18.32
N LYS A 187 -8.77 3.65 -19.56
CA LYS A 187 -10.19 3.39 -19.85
C LYS A 187 -10.61 2.00 -19.41
N LEU A 188 -9.71 1.02 -19.53
CA LEU A 188 -9.96 -0.37 -19.16
C LEU A 188 -9.87 -0.54 -17.63
N LEU A 189 -8.87 0.07 -16.98
CA LEU A 189 -8.70 0.02 -15.52
C LEU A 189 -9.86 0.68 -14.76
N HIS A 190 -10.43 1.76 -15.32
CA HIS A 190 -11.52 2.52 -14.70
C HIS A 190 -12.89 2.21 -15.32
N TYR A 191 -13.03 1.07 -16.01
CA TYR A 191 -14.30 0.71 -16.62
C TYR A 191 -15.37 0.46 -15.53
N PRO A 192 -16.51 1.18 -15.54
CA PRO A 192 -17.49 1.12 -14.46
C PRO A 192 -18.42 -0.10 -14.52
N GLY A 193 -18.34 -0.90 -15.60
CA GLY A 193 -19.19 -2.06 -15.84
C GLY A 193 -18.47 -3.39 -15.61
N ARG A 194 -19.15 -4.49 -15.93
CA ARG A 194 -18.51 -5.80 -15.98
C ARG A 194 -17.62 -5.87 -17.22
N LEU A 195 -16.37 -6.27 -17.02
CA LEU A 195 -15.43 -6.52 -18.10
C LEU A 195 -15.82 -7.79 -18.86
N THR A 196 -15.55 -7.82 -20.17
CA THR A 196 -15.57 -9.08 -20.93
C THR A 196 -14.38 -9.96 -20.54
N ASP A 197 -14.41 -11.23 -20.95
CA ASP A 197 -13.30 -12.15 -20.71
C ASP A 197 -12.01 -11.70 -21.43
N GLU A 198 -12.13 -11.05 -22.59
CA GLU A 198 -11.00 -10.44 -23.31
C GLU A 198 -10.44 -9.24 -22.54
N GLU A 199 -11.32 -8.34 -22.10
CA GLU A 199 -10.95 -7.17 -21.31
C GLU A 199 -10.26 -7.55 -19.99
N PHE A 200 -10.79 -8.57 -19.31
CA PHE A 200 -10.18 -9.11 -18.11
C PHE A 200 -8.81 -9.73 -18.40
N ARG A 201 -8.67 -10.51 -19.48
CA ARG A 201 -7.38 -11.07 -19.92
C ARG A 201 -6.34 -10.00 -20.22
N GLU A 202 -6.75 -8.86 -20.79
CA GLU A 202 -5.84 -7.73 -20.99
C GLU A 202 -5.37 -7.14 -19.67
N ILE A 203 -6.26 -6.96 -18.67
CA ILE A 203 -5.86 -6.50 -17.34
C ILE A 203 -4.88 -7.49 -16.69
N GLN A 204 -5.09 -8.80 -16.80
CA GLN A 204 -4.22 -9.82 -16.20
C GLN A 204 -2.75 -9.70 -16.64
N LYS A 205 -2.47 -9.15 -17.83
CA LYS A 205 -1.11 -8.93 -18.33
C LYS A 205 -0.27 -7.97 -17.47
N HIS A 206 -0.89 -7.18 -16.59
CA HIS A 206 -0.15 -6.28 -15.70
C HIS A 206 0.88 -7.02 -14.82
N ALA A 207 0.62 -8.28 -14.43
CA ALA A 207 1.59 -9.07 -13.68
C ALA A 207 2.87 -9.31 -14.49
N GLU A 208 2.73 -9.66 -15.76
CA GLU A 208 3.85 -9.86 -16.67
C GLU A 208 4.56 -8.54 -16.98
N TYR A 209 3.80 -7.47 -17.26
CA TYR A 209 4.37 -6.15 -17.49
C TYR A 209 5.17 -5.65 -16.29
N GLY A 210 4.65 -5.86 -15.08
CA GLY A 210 5.36 -5.51 -13.84
C GLY A 210 6.69 -6.23 -13.73
N PHE A 211 6.71 -7.55 -13.97
CA PHE A 211 7.96 -8.30 -14.01
C PHE A 211 8.95 -7.78 -15.06
N GLN A 212 8.48 -7.49 -16.29
CA GLN A 212 9.36 -6.96 -17.35
C GLN A 212 9.91 -5.58 -17.03
N ILE A 213 9.16 -4.74 -16.32
CA ILE A 213 9.63 -3.42 -15.86
C ILE A 213 10.74 -3.58 -14.79
N LEU A 214 10.58 -4.55 -13.88
CA LEU A 214 11.40 -4.64 -12.68
C LEU A 214 12.63 -5.54 -12.82
N LYS A 215 12.59 -6.58 -13.66
CA LYS A 215 13.62 -7.64 -13.69
C LYS A 215 15.02 -7.14 -14.06
N ASP A 216 15.10 -6.06 -14.85
CA ASP A 216 16.34 -5.48 -15.36
C ASP A 216 16.65 -4.13 -14.66
N GLU A 217 15.88 -3.74 -13.65
CA GLU A 217 16.04 -2.46 -12.96
C GLU A 217 17.15 -2.54 -11.90
N PRO A 218 18.20 -1.70 -11.98
CA PRO A 218 19.25 -1.67 -10.98
C PRO A 218 18.71 -1.40 -9.57
N ASN A 219 19.21 -2.14 -8.58
CA ASN A 219 18.78 -2.08 -7.18
C ASN A 219 17.36 -2.59 -6.91
N ILE A 220 16.71 -3.23 -7.89
CA ILE A 220 15.52 -4.05 -7.64
C ILE A 220 15.94 -5.52 -7.66
N PRO A 221 15.80 -6.25 -6.53
CA PRO A 221 16.09 -7.68 -6.48
C PRO A 221 15.17 -8.45 -7.44
N LEU A 222 15.70 -9.46 -8.12
CA LEU A 222 14.89 -10.34 -9.00
C LEU A 222 13.73 -11.01 -8.24
N LEU A 223 13.92 -11.31 -6.95
CA LEU A 223 12.86 -11.82 -6.08
C LEU A 223 11.69 -10.83 -5.96
N SER A 224 11.98 -9.53 -5.79
CA SER A 224 10.97 -8.47 -5.74
C SER A 224 10.25 -8.33 -7.09
N ALA A 225 10.97 -8.47 -8.22
CA ALA A 225 10.34 -8.51 -9.54
C ALA A 225 9.38 -9.70 -9.69
N HIS A 226 9.74 -10.87 -9.14
CA HIS A 226 8.87 -12.05 -9.14
C HIS A 226 7.60 -11.88 -8.31
N CYS A 227 7.60 -11.01 -7.29
CA CYS A 227 6.37 -10.65 -6.57
C CYS A 227 5.35 -10.03 -7.52
N ALA A 228 5.77 -9.09 -8.38
CA ALA A 228 4.89 -8.53 -9.41
C ALA A 228 4.36 -9.60 -10.37
N LEU A 229 5.17 -10.61 -10.73
CA LEU A 229 4.71 -11.71 -11.57
C LEU A 229 3.69 -12.63 -10.89
N SER A 230 3.77 -12.79 -9.56
CA SER A 230 3.15 -13.93 -8.87
C SER A 230 2.07 -13.54 -7.86
N HIS A 231 1.81 -12.26 -7.65
CA HIS A 231 0.89 -11.80 -6.59
C HIS A 231 -0.58 -12.19 -6.82
N HIS A 232 -0.94 -12.63 -8.03
CA HIS A 232 -2.25 -13.20 -8.36
C HIS A 232 -2.27 -14.73 -8.50
N GLU A 233 -1.15 -15.39 -8.24
CA GLU A 233 -1.08 -16.86 -8.20
C GLU A 233 -1.82 -17.38 -6.95
N ARG A 234 -2.43 -18.55 -7.07
CA ARG A 234 -3.18 -19.22 -5.99
C ARG A 234 -2.66 -20.63 -5.80
N LEU A 235 -2.61 -21.12 -4.56
CA LEU A 235 -1.99 -22.41 -4.22
C LEU A 235 -2.64 -23.62 -4.94
N ASP A 236 -3.92 -23.50 -5.29
CA ASP A 236 -4.71 -24.47 -6.06
C ASP A 236 -4.45 -24.41 -7.58
N GLY A 237 -3.67 -23.43 -8.04
CA GLY A 237 -3.37 -23.17 -9.44
C GLY A 237 -4.46 -22.44 -10.21
N SER A 238 -5.50 -21.91 -9.54
CA SER A 238 -6.56 -21.13 -10.20
C SER A 238 -6.15 -19.67 -10.45
N GLY A 239 -4.94 -19.28 -10.05
CA GLY A 239 -4.37 -17.96 -10.25
C GLY A 239 -3.74 -17.77 -11.63
N TYR A 240 -3.13 -16.61 -11.83
CA TYR A 240 -2.49 -16.20 -13.09
C TYR A 240 -1.18 -15.44 -12.78
N PRO A 241 -0.25 -15.29 -13.75
CA PRO A 241 -0.32 -15.72 -15.15
C PRO A 241 0.08 -17.18 -15.42
N ARG A 242 0.71 -17.88 -14.46
CA ARG A 242 1.29 -19.22 -14.72
C ARG A 242 0.45 -20.38 -14.17
N GLY A 243 -0.55 -20.12 -13.33
CA GLY A 243 -1.42 -21.16 -12.77
C GLY A 243 -0.65 -22.16 -11.91
N LEU A 244 0.26 -21.67 -11.06
CA LEU A 244 1.17 -22.52 -10.30
C LEU A 244 0.44 -23.36 -9.24
N LYS A 245 0.60 -24.69 -9.29
CA LYS A 245 0.07 -25.63 -8.29
C LYS A 245 1.10 -26.04 -7.25
N GLY A 246 0.69 -26.10 -5.98
CA GLY A 246 1.43 -26.77 -4.91
C GLY A 246 2.80 -26.13 -4.61
N ARG A 247 3.83 -26.94 -4.33
CA ARG A 247 5.13 -26.49 -3.80
C ARG A 247 6.06 -25.75 -4.80
N LYS A 248 5.56 -25.37 -5.98
CA LYS A 248 6.32 -24.62 -7.01
C LYS A 248 6.59 -23.15 -6.65
N TYR A 249 6.02 -22.63 -5.56
CA TYR A 249 6.26 -21.26 -5.06
C TYR A 249 7.64 -21.06 -4.43
N LEU A 250 8.31 -22.13 -4.00
CA LEU A 250 9.47 -22.05 -3.09
C LEU A 250 10.83 -22.27 -3.77
N SER A 251 10.88 -22.43 -5.08
CA SER A 251 12.16 -22.60 -5.79
C SER A 251 12.69 -21.24 -6.26
N THR A 252 13.55 -20.62 -5.44
CA THR A 252 14.39 -19.51 -5.90
C THR A 252 15.54 -20.03 -6.78
N PRO A 253 16.10 -19.23 -7.70
CA PRO A 253 17.26 -19.61 -8.52
C PRO A 253 18.56 -19.86 -7.75
N SER A 254 18.61 -19.54 -6.44
CA SER A 254 19.86 -19.52 -5.66
C SER A 254 20.10 -20.75 -4.77
N GLY A 255 19.24 -21.77 -4.75
CA GLY A 255 19.50 -22.99 -3.97
C GLY A 255 19.67 -22.80 -2.45
N SER A 256 19.44 -21.60 -1.92
CA SER A 256 19.45 -21.33 -0.49
C SER A 256 18.15 -21.86 0.12
N ARG A 257 18.27 -23.06 0.69
CA ARG A 257 17.23 -23.73 1.46
C ARG A 257 16.69 -22.79 2.56
N LEU A 258 15.47 -22.27 2.38
CA LEU A 258 14.59 -21.96 3.52
C LEU A 258 14.18 -23.31 4.14
N ARG A 259 15.09 -23.88 4.93
CA ARG A 259 14.85 -25.09 5.70
C ARG A 259 14.27 -24.70 7.06
N THR A 260 13.04 -25.18 7.27
CA THR A 260 12.56 -25.77 8.53
C THR A 260 12.09 -24.83 9.62
N ARG A 261 10.75 -24.69 9.73
CA ARG A 261 9.96 -25.05 10.93
C ARG A 261 8.46 -25.06 10.57
N MET A 262 8.04 -26.11 9.88
CA MET A 262 6.64 -26.53 9.82
C MET A 262 6.64 -28.04 10.01
N THR A 263 6.64 -28.44 11.28
CA THR A 263 6.20 -29.73 11.85
C THR A 263 6.56 -29.73 13.34
N GLN A 264 5.78 -28.98 14.11
CA GLN A 264 5.29 -29.30 15.44
C GLN A 264 4.25 -28.24 15.83
#